data_AF-A0A934WJR2-F1
#
_entry.id   AF-A0A934WJR2-F1
#
_cell.length_a   1.000
_cell.length_b   1.000
_cell.length_c   1.000
_cell.angle_alpha   90.00
_cell.angle_beta   90.00
_cell.angle_gamma   90.00
#
_symmetry.space_group_name_H-M   'P 1'
#
loop_
_entity.id
_entity.type
_entity.pdbx_description
1 polymer ?
#
loop_
_entity_poly.entity_id
_entity_poly.type
_entity_poly.pdbx_seq_one_letter_code
_entity_poly.pdbx_strand_id
1 'polypeptide(L)'
;MSIQTPYLLFLGDAPDALAAKVAQGIRDWRPEFAVGQFRLEGCRADMGLPDMTLAEAKEAGVKTLVIGVANRGGMISQAWKKVLVQALEEGFDLASGLHNLLRDEEDLAAVARATGRTLHDVRVPSVKYPIADGVKRTGKRMLAVGTDCSVGKMYTAIAMERVMRERGMKASFRATGQTGILITGDGVPLDAVIADFMAGSIEWLTPDNEPDHWDLIEGQGSLFHVSYSGVTLALIHGGQPDALVLCHEPTRTHMRGLPGYSLPSLEDLRDTALAMARVANPACVVVGVSVNTHAMTPADADAYCAEVEARLGLPTVDPVRHGPARLVDALAAV
;
A
#
# COMPACT_ATOMS: atom_id res chain seq x y z
N MET A 1 -1.19 -14.21 8.66
CA MET A 1 -1.73 -13.83 9.99
C MET A 1 -3.22 -13.54 9.80
N SER A 2 -4.14 -13.95 10.68
CA SER A 2 -5.58 -13.64 10.49
C SER A 2 -6.00 -12.55 11.47
N ILE A 3 -6.18 -11.32 10.98
CA ILE A 3 -6.78 -10.21 11.74
C ILE A 3 -8.31 -10.39 11.73
N GLN A 4 -8.96 -10.27 12.88
CA GLN A 4 -10.40 -10.56 12.99
C GLN A 4 -11.24 -9.39 12.47
N THR A 5 -12.13 -9.64 11.53
CA THR A 5 -13.09 -8.65 11.00
C THR A 5 -14.45 -8.76 11.72
N PRO A 6 -15.27 -7.70 11.76
CA PRO A 6 -15.07 -6.37 11.19
C PRO A 6 -14.23 -5.42 12.07
N TYR A 7 -13.88 -4.26 11.51
CA TYR A 7 -12.96 -3.26 12.05
C TYR A 7 -13.66 -1.96 12.46
N LEU A 8 -13.14 -1.35 13.53
CA LEU A 8 -13.30 0.08 13.83
C LEU A 8 -12.01 0.80 13.43
N LEU A 9 -12.12 1.82 12.58
CA LEU A 9 -10.95 2.57 12.09
C LEU A 9 -10.59 3.70 13.06
N PHE A 10 -9.51 3.54 13.81
CA PHE A 10 -9.01 4.55 14.73
C PHE A 10 -8.21 5.61 13.98
N LEU A 11 -8.74 6.83 13.90
CA LEU A 11 -8.11 7.98 13.22
C LEU A 11 -7.33 8.89 14.17
N GLY A 12 -7.36 8.62 15.48
CA GLY A 12 -6.70 9.46 16.48
C GLY A 12 -7.01 10.94 16.26
N ASP A 13 -5.98 11.77 16.30
CA ASP A 13 -5.97 13.22 16.06
C ASP A 13 -5.32 13.56 14.69
N ALA A 14 -5.58 12.76 13.65
CA ALA A 14 -4.98 12.94 12.32
C ALA A 14 -5.14 14.39 11.80
N PRO A 15 -4.04 15.07 11.44
CA PRO A 15 -4.09 16.48 11.05
C PRO A 15 -4.65 16.70 9.65
N ASP A 16 -4.72 15.67 8.81
CA ASP A 16 -5.22 15.73 7.44
C ASP A 16 -5.57 14.30 6.93
N ALA A 17 -6.22 14.23 5.77
CA ALA A 17 -6.60 12.95 5.15
C ALA A 17 -5.40 12.07 4.76
N LEU A 18 -4.25 12.68 4.42
CA LEU A 18 -3.06 11.94 4.00
C LEU A 18 -2.40 11.20 5.18
N ALA A 19 -2.53 11.73 6.40
CA ALA A 19 -2.14 11.05 7.63
C ALA A 19 -3.01 9.82 7.91
N ALA A 20 -4.28 9.84 7.49
CA ALA A 20 -5.23 8.73 7.63
C ALA A 20 -5.26 7.77 6.42
N LYS A 21 -4.22 7.78 5.58
CA LYS A 21 -4.16 6.95 4.34
C LYS A 21 -4.37 5.46 4.58
N VAL A 22 -4.08 4.95 5.78
CA VAL A 22 -4.25 3.54 6.12
C VAL A 22 -5.74 3.23 6.28
N ALA A 23 -6.46 4.03 7.07
CA ALA A 23 -7.92 3.93 7.17
C ALA A 23 -8.59 4.11 5.81
N GLN A 24 -8.15 5.10 5.03
CA GLN A 24 -8.71 5.38 3.71
C GLN A 24 -8.56 4.17 2.78
N GLY A 25 -7.37 3.55 2.76
CA GLY A 25 -7.11 2.35 1.98
C GLY A 25 -7.99 1.17 2.42
N ILE A 26 -8.17 0.94 3.72
CA ILE A 26 -9.06 -0.12 4.23
C ILE A 26 -10.50 0.16 3.81
N ARG A 27 -11.00 1.38 3.99
CA ARG A 27 -12.36 1.77 3.61
C ARG A 27 -12.61 1.57 2.11
N ASP A 28 -11.67 1.99 1.27
CA ASP A 28 -11.85 1.95 -0.19
C ASP A 28 -11.79 0.53 -0.74
N TRP A 29 -10.94 -0.33 -0.17
CA TRP A 29 -10.66 -1.66 -0.72
C TRP A 29 -11.30 -2.81 0.06
N ARG A 30 -11.76 -2.56 1.28
CA ARG A 30 -12.53 -3.48 2.14
C ARG A 30 -13.63 -2.71 2.89
N PRO A 31 -14.55 -2.02 2.19
CA PRO A 31 -15.64 -1.29 2.84
C PRO A 31 -16.49 -2.19 3.75
N GLU A 32 -16.62 -3.48 3.40
CA GLU A 32 -17.33 -4.49 4.19
C GLU A 32 -16.67 -4.80 5.55
N PHE A 33 -15.37 -4.48 5.71
CA PHE A 33 -14.68 -4.62 7.00
C PHE A 33 -14.77 -3.34 7.82
N ALA A 34 -14.98 -2.17 7.22
CA ALA A 34 -14.93 -0.88 7.91
C ALA A 34 -16.32 -0.46 8.42
N VAL A 35 -16.65 -0.82 9.66
CA VAL A 35 -18.00 -0.58 10.24
C VAL A 35 -18.18 0.86 10.73
N GLY A 36 -17.12 1.47 11.25
CA GLY A 36 -17.16 2.82 11.80
C GLY A 36 -15.77 3.43 11.89
N GLN A 37 -15.72 4.68 12.35
CA GLN A 37 -14.49 5.39 12.66
C GLN A 37 -14.49 5.90 14.11
N PHE A 38 -13.29 6.01 14.69
CA PHE A 38 -13.09 6.61 16.01
C PHE A 38 -12.12 7.77 15.87
N ARG A 39 -12.56 8.98 16.27
CA ARG A 39 -11.80 10.22 16.17
C ARG A 39 -11.57 10.83 17.54
N LEU A 40 -10.36 11.31 17.78
CA LEU A 40 -10.06 12.15 18.94
C LEU A 40 -10.29 13.62 18.62
N GLU A 41 -10.31 14.44 19.67
CA GLU A 41 -10.35 15.89 19.55
C GLU A 41 -9.24 16.40 18.62
N GLY A 42 -9.58 17.31 17.71
CA GLY A 42 -8.64 17.87 16.73
C GLY A 42 -8.41 17.03 15.47
N CYS A 43 -9.01 15.83 15.36
CA CYS A 43 -8.94 15.05 14.13
C CYS A 43 -9.63 15.78 12.96
N ARG A 44 -8.89 15.95 11.86
CA ARG A 44 -9.38 16.58 10.61
C ARG A 44 -9.56 15.59 9.46
N ALA A 45 -9.20 14.32 9.68
CA ALA A 45 -9.51 13.25 8.74
C ALA A 45 -10.95 12.75 8.95
N ASP A 46 -11.58 12.34 7.85
CA ASP A 46 -12.91 11.75 7.87
C ASP A 46 -13.00 10.68 6.78
N MET A 47 -13.37 9.46 7.16
CA MET A 47 -13.55 8.37 6.21
C MET A 47 -14.98 8.35 5.66
N GLY A 48 -15.87 9.23 6.12
CA GLY A 48 -17.30 9.21 5.78
C GLY A 48 -18.04 8.03 6.40
N LEU A 49 -17.48 7.43 7.46
CA LEU A 49 -18.09 6.36 8.24
C LEU A 49 -18.75 6.93 9.49
N PRO A 50 -19.72 6.22 10.11
CA PRO A 50 -20.27 6.64 11.39
C PRO A 50 -19.17 6.78 12.45
N ASP A 51 -19.16 7.90 13.16
CA ASP A 51 -18.36 8.01 14.39
C ASP A 51 -18.96 7.09 15.44
N MET A 52 -18.14 6.22 16.03
CA MET A 52 -18.57 5.27 17.05
C MET A 52 -17.68 5.37 18.28
N THR A 53 -18.31 5.27 19.45
CA THR A 53 -17.64 4.87 20.69
C THR A 53 -17.22 3.40 20.64
N LEU A 54 -16.35 2.99 21.55
CA LEU A 54 -15.95 1.57 21.66
C LEU A 54 -17.16 0.67 22.00
N ALA A 55 -18.07 1.14 22.86
CA ALA A 55 -19.30 0.42 23.21
C ALA A 55 -20.20 0.20 21.99
N GLU A 56 -20.47 1.26 21.21
CA GLU A 56 -21.28 1.16 19.98
C GLU A 56 -20.62 0.23 18.95
N ALA A 57 -19.30 0.32 18.78
CA ALA A 57 -18.57 -0.58 17.88
C ALA A 57 -18.67 -2.05 18.32
N LYS A 58 -18.61 -2.30 19.63
CA LYS A 58 -18.74 -3.65 20.20
C LYS A 58 -20.14 -4.21 19.96
N GLU A 59 -21.18 -3.41 20.17
CA GLU A 59 -22.57 -3.76 19.88
C GLU A 59 -22.79 -4.02 18.38
N ALA A 60 -22.09 -3.27 17.52
CA ALA A 60 -22.06 -3.49 16.08
C ALA A 60 -21.21 -4.70 15.65
N GLY A 61 -20.64 -5.46 16.60
CA GLY A 61 -19.94 -6.71 16.35
C GLY A 61 -18.48 -6.56 15.90
N VAL A 62 -17.91 -5.36 15.95
CA VAL A 62 -16.49 -5.11 15.65
C VAL A 62 -15.59 -6.00 16.51
N LYS A 63 -14.54 -6.55 15.88
CA LYS A 63 -13.57 -7.44 16.52
C LYS A 63 -12.21 -6.80 16.74
N THR A 64 -11.79 -5.92 15.84
CA THR A 64 -10.47 -5.30 15.88
C THR A 64 -10.55 -3.79 15.74
N LEU A 65 -9.84 -3.07 16.60
CA LEU A 65 -9.56 -1.64 16.42
C LEU A 65 -8.27 -1.49 15.60
N VAL A 66 -8.40 -0.94 14.39
CA VAL A 66 -7.26 -0.77 13.48
C VAL A 66 -6.75 0.67 13.56
N ILE A 67 -5.47 0.86 13.88
CA ILE A 67 -4.81 2.16 13.85
C ILE A 67 -4.65 2.59 12.40
N GLY A 68 -5.57 3.44 11.95
CA GLY A 68 -5.76 3.87 10.58
C GLY A 68 -4.88 5.05 10.15
N VAL A 69 -3.88 5.39 10.95
CA VAL A 69 -3.07 6.60 10.83
C VAL A 69 -1.59 6.31 10.78
N ALA A 70 -0.86 7.16 10.06
CA ALA A 70 0.59 7.13 9.98
C ALA A 70 1.13 8.54 10.25
N ASN A 71 1.67 8.74 11.46
CA ASN A 71 2.33 9.99 11.85
C ASN A 71 3.84 9.92 11.61
N ARG A 72 4.49 11.09 11.52
CA ARG A 72 5.96 11.17 11.44
C ARG A 72 6.56 10.55 12.71
N GLY A 73 7.44 9.57 12.53
CA GLY A 73 8.08 8.84 13.63
C GLY A 73 7.28 7.66 14.20
N GLY A 74 6.03 7.45 13.75
CA GLY A 74 5.24 6.28 14.15
C GLY A 74 4.81 6.26 15.63
N MET A 75 4.82 7.39 16.34
CA MET A 75 4.65 7.45 17.79
C MET A 75 3.20 7.20 18.22
N ILE A 76 3.00 6.55 19.36
CA ILE A 76 1.69 6.38 20.00
C ILE A 76 1.62 7.37 21.17
N SER A 77 0.76 8.39 21.04
CA SER A 77 0.61 9.41 22.09
C SER A 77 -0.08 8.83 23.34
N GLN A 78 0.08 9.47 24.50
CA GLN A 78 -0.60 9.06 25.73
C GLN A 78 -2.13 9.09 25.60
N ALA A 79 -2.67 10.06 24.83
CA ALA A 79 -4.10 10.14 24.54
C ALA A 79 -4.58 8.91 23.74
N TRP A 80 -3.78 8.45 22.77
CA TRP A 80 -4.09 7.24 22.02
C TRP A 80 -3.99 6.01 22.92
N LYS A 81 -2.91 5.86 23.70
CA LYS A 81 -2.72 4.70 24.59
C LYS A 81 -3.92 4.49 25.52
N LYS A 82 -4.49 5.56 26.07
CA LYS A 82 -5.69 5.48 26.91
C LYS A 82 -6.85 4.78 26.20
N VAL A 83 -7.13 5.16 24.95
CA VAL A 83 -8.21 4.54 24.16
C VAL A 83 -7.85 3.11 23.76
N LEU A 84 -6.58 2.85 23.39
CA LEU A 84 -6.12 1.52 22.99
C LEU A 84 -6.20 0.52 24.16
N VAL A 85 -5.85 0.93 25.38
CA VAL A 85 -6.03 0.14 26.61
C VAL A 85 -7.51 -0.15 26.83
N GLN A 86 -8.36 0.86 26.76
CA GLN A 86 -9.81 0.68 26.93
C GLN A 86 -10.37 -0.30 25.89
N ALA A 87 -9.92 -0.23 24.64
CA ALA A 87 -10.35 -1.14 23.59
C ALA A 87 -9.96 -2.61 23.92
N LEU A 88 -8.75 -2.84 24.42
CA LEU A 88 -8.34 -4.19 24.86
C LEU A 88 -9.21 -4.71 26.01
N GLU A 89 -9.54 -3.85 26.98
CA GLU A 89 -10.42 -4.18 28.11
C GLU A 89 -11.87 -4.46 27.68
N GLU A 90 -12.35 -3.75 26.66
CA GLU A 90 -13.68 -3.98 26.08
C GLU A 90 -13.76 -5.21 25.18
N GLY A 91 -12.62 -5.84 24.85
CA GLY A 91 -12.55 -7.12 24.16
C GLY A 91 -12.10 -7.05 22.70
N PHE A 92 -11.64 -5.89 22.22
CA PHE A 92 -11.08 -5.72 20.89
C PHE A 92 -9.66 -6.26 20.80
N ASP A 93 -9.30 -6.86 19.66
CA ASP A 93 -7.90 -6.95 19.25
C ASP A 93 -7.43 -5.60 18.70
N LEU A 94 -6.12 -5.36 18.67
CA LEU A 94 -5.53 -4.15 18.06
C LEU A 94 -4.71 -4.52 16.84
N ALA A 95 -4.79 -3.73 15.78
CA ALA A 95 -3.89 -3.86 14.63
C ALA A 95 -3.23 -2.53 14.27
N SER A 96 -1.93 -2.57 14.00
CA SER A 96 -1.12 -1.39 13.70
C SER A 96 -0.08 -1.66 12.63
N GLY A 97 0.06 -0.68 11.74
CA GLY A 97 1.18 -0.59 10.80
C GLY A 97 2.30 0.35 11.23
N LEU A 98 2.25 0.94 12.44
CA LEU A 98 3.24 1.92 12.88
C LEU A 98 4.65 1.30 13.03
N HIS A 99 5.69 2.15 13.01
CA HIS A 99 7.05 1.73 13.34
C HIS A 99 7.23 1.48 14.84
N ASN A 100 6.54 2.25 15.69
CA ASN A 100 6.43 1.93 17.11
C ASN A 100 5.45 0.76 17.24
N LEU A 101 5.97 -0.40 17.62
CA LEU A 101 5.17 -1.62 17.69
C LEU A 101 4.28 -1.61 18.93
N LEU A 102 3.05 -2.10 18.79
CA LEU A 102 2.11 -2.23 19.90
C LEU A 102 2.67 -3.09 21.03
N ARG A 103 3.35 -4.19 20.66
CA ARG A 103 3.92 -5.13 21.63
C ARG A 103 5.10 -4.56 22.44
N ASP A 104 5.73 -3.49 21.96
CA ASP A 104 6.87 -2.86 22.62
C ASP A 104 6.40 -1.78 23.63
N GLU A 105 5.11 -1.42 23.60
CA GLU A 105 4.47 -0.59 24.62
C GLU A 105 4.05 -1.47 25.80
N GLU A 106 4.82 -1.43 26.90
CA GLU A 106 4.62 -2.30 28.07
C GLU A 106 3.18 -2.29 28.59
N ASP A 107 2.56 -1.12 28.65
CA ASP A 107 1.18 -0.93 29.10
C ASP A 107 0.19 -1.71 28.21
N LEU A 108 0.32 -1.58 26.88
CA LEU A 108 -0.56 -2.27 25.92
C LEU A 108 -0.32 -3.78 25.96
N ALA A 109 0.94 -4.20 25.98
CA ALA A 109 1.31 -5.61 26.03
C ALA A 109 0.83 -6.29 27.31
N ALA A 110 0.89 -5.59 28.46
CA ALA A 110 0.39 -6.11 29.73
C ALA A 110 -1.12 -6.28 29.72
N VAL A 111 -1.87 -5.28 29.26
CA VAL A 111 -3.33 -5.36 29.19
C VAL A 111 -3.78 -6.43 28.20
N ALA A 112 -3.17 -6.51 27.01
CA ALA A 112 -3.48 -7.54 26.03
C ALA A 112 -3.28 -8.96 26.57
N ARG A 113 -2.21 -9.20 27.34
CA ARG A 113 -2.00 -10.48 28.04
C ARG A 113 -3.07 -10.74 29.10
N ALA A 114 -3.43 -9.74 29.91
CA ALA A 114 -4.42 -9.88 30.96
C ALA A 114 -5.83 -10.15 30.42
N THR A 115 -6.18 -9.58 29.27
CA THR A 115 -7.49 -9.71 28.63
C THR A 115 -7.55 -10.81 27.55
N GLY A 116 -6.42 -11.49 27.29
CA GLY A 116 -6.32 -12.51 26.24
C GLY A 116 -6.63 -11.98 24.84
N ARG A 117 -6.24 -10.72 24.57
CA ARG A 117 -6.38 -10.05 23.28
C ARG A 117 -5.08 -10.10 22.48
N THR A 118 -5.19 -9.92 21.18
CA THR A 118 -4.06 -9.98 20.25
C THR A 118 -3.63 -8.58 19.82
N LEU A 119 -2.31 -8.36 19.78
CA LEU A 119 -1.68 -7.19 19.18
C LEU A 119 -1.10 -7.59 17.82
N HIS A 120 -1.70 -7.08 16.74
CA HIS A 120 -1.29 -7.34 15.37
C HIS A 120 -0.36 -6.23 14.86
N ASP A 121 0.96 -6.45 15.02
CA ASP A 121 1.99 -5.61 14.44
C ASP A 121 2.32 -6.05 13.02
N VAL A 122 1.66 -5.48 12.01
CA VAL A 122 1.81 -5.92 10.60
C VAL A 122 3.15 -5.53 9.99
N ARG A 123 3.94 -4.72 10.70
CA ARG A 123 5.29 -4.30 10.28
C ARG A 123 6.40 -5.23 10.72
N VAL A 124 6.08 -6.35 11.35
CA VAL A 124 7.07 -7.35 11.78
C VAL A 124 7.18 -8.43 10.70
N PRO A 125 8.37 -8.61 10.08
CA PRO A 125 8.64 -9.77 9.26
C PRO A 125 8.41 -11.06 10.05
N SER A 126 7.44 -11.87 9.62
CA SER A 126 7.09 -13.13 10.30
C SER A 126 7.81 -14.35 9.70
N VAL A 127 8.51 -14.15 8.58
CA VAL A 127 9.22 -15.18 7.84
C VAL A 127 10.70 -14.83 7.79
N LYS A 128 11.56 -15.84 7.90
CA LYS A 128 12.98 -15.71 7.62
C LYS A 128 13.20 -15.76 6.11
N TYR A 129 13.33 -14.60 5.50
CA TYR A 129 13.55 -14.50 4.06
C TYR A 129 14.98 -14.92 3.67
N PRO A 130 15.16 -15.57 2.51
CA PRO A 130 16.48 -15.84 1.97
C PRO A 130 17.10 -14.55 1.38
N ILE A 131 18.38 -14.63 1.04
CA ILE A 131 18.98 -13.68 0.09
C ILE A 131 18.44 -14.03 -1.30
N ALA A 132 18.12 -13.02 -2.11
CA ALA A 132 17.63 -13.25 -3.47
C ALA A 132 18.65 -14.02 -4.32
N ASP A 133 18.19 -14.99 -5.11
CA ASP A 133 19.04 -15.75 -6.03
C ASP A 133 18.87 -15.34 -7.50
N GLY A 134 17.82 -14.59 -7.83
CA GLY A 134 17.54 -14.12 -9.18
C GLY A 134 17.13 -15.23 -10.15
N VAL A 135 16.81 -16.43 -9.68
CA VAL A 135 16.33 -17.52 -10.52
C VAL A 135 14.96 -17.14 -11.08
N LYS A 136 14.81 -17.23 -12.40
CA LYS A 136 13.55 -16.92 -13.08
C LYS A 136 12.45 -17.85 -12.59
N ARG A 137 11.36 -17.25 -12.10
CA ARG A 137 10.16 -17.95 -11.66
C ARG A 137 9.07 -17.91 -12.73
N THR A 138 8.31 -19.00 -12.82
CA THR A 138 7.10 -19.13 -13.64
C THR A 138 5.99 -18.19 -13.17
N GLY A 139 4.99 -17.96 -14.01
CA GLY A 139 4.01 -16.89 -13.85
C GLY A 139 4.56 -15.52 -14.26
N LYS A 140 3.66 -14.53 -14.30
CA LYS A 140 3.95 -13.17 -14.73
C LYS A 140 3.87 -12.19 -13.56
N ARG A 141 4.66 -11.11 -13.63
CA ARG A 141 4.79 -10.13 -12.54
C ARG A 141 4.64 -8.71 -13.08
N MET A 142 3.75 -7.94 -12.47
CA MET A 142 3.60 -6.51 -12.75
C MET A 142 4.02 -5.71 -11.51
N LEU A 143 4.88 -4.72 -11.69
CA LEU A 143 5.29 -3.81 -10.62
C LEU A 143 4.86 -2.36 -10.92
N ALA A 144 4.10 -1.78 -10.01
CA ALA A 144 3.84 -0.34 -10.02
C ALA A 144 5.09 0.41 -9.51
N VAL A 145 5.72 1.22 -10.35
CA VAL A 145 6.82 2.14 -9.96
C VAL A 145 6.31 3.57 -10.02
N GLY A 146 6.92 4.52 -9.33
CA GLY A 146 6.37 5.88 -9.31
C GLY A 146 7.40 6.97 -9.13
N THR A 147 7.01 8.18 -9.54
CA THR A 147 7.88 9.37 -9.47
C THR A 147 8.21 9.74 -8.02
N ASP A 148 7.32 9.40 -7.08
CA ASP A 148 7.47 9.69 -5.65
C ASP A 148 6.71 8.64 -4.78
N CYS A 149 6.84 8.74 -3.47
CA CYS A 149 6.03 8.06 -2.48
C CYS A 149 4.56 8.53 -2.51
N SER A 150 3.60 7.64 -2.23
CA SER A 150 2.18 8.02 -2.11
C SER A 150 1.59 8.73 -3.34
N VAL A 151 1.86 8.18 -4.52
CA VAL A 151 1.34 8.63 -5.83
C VAL A 151 0.36 7.65 -6.46
N GLY A 152 -0.16 6.69 -5.69
CA GLY A 152 -1.19 5.75 -6.14
C GLY A 152 -0.74 4.32 -6.45
N LYS A 153 0.56 3.98 -6.33
CA LYS A 153 1.10 2.63 -6.67
C LYS A 153 0.29 1.44 -6.13
N MET A 154 -0.09 1.47 -4.85
CA MET A 154 -0.96 0.44 -4.25
C MET A 154 -2.33 0.41 -4.91
N TYR A 155 -2.98 1.57 -5.06
CA TYR A 155 -4.30 1.71 -5.68
C TYR A 155 -4.28 1.21 -7.14
N THR A 156 -3.22 1.50 -7.89
CA THR A 156 -3.04 0.99 -9.26
C THR A 156 -3.05 -0.53 -9.29
N ALA A 157 -2.19 -1.18 -8.48
CA ALA A 157 -2.06 -2.63 -8.49
C ALA A 157 -3.34 -3.35 -8.03
N ILE A 158 -3.98 -2.88 -6.97
CA ILE A 158 -5.22 -3.51 -6.45
C ILE A 158 -6.44 -3.19 -7.33
N ALA A 159 -6.53 -2.01 -7.96
CA ALA A 159 -7.57 -1.73 -8.94
C ALA A 159 -7.46 -2.67 -10.15
N MET A 160 -6.23 -2.84 -10.66
CA MET A 160 -5.97 -3.76 -11.78
C MET A 160 -6.31 -5.20 -11.40
N GLU A 161 -5.91 -5.69 -10.22
CA GLU A 161 -6.25 -7.04 -9.75
C GLU A 161 -7.76 -7.27 -9.73
N ARG A 162 -8.53 -6.32 -9.20
CA ARG A 162 -9.99 -6.42 -9.15
C ARG A 162 -10.59 -6.60 -10.55
N VAL A 163 -10.21 -5.74 -11.50
CA VAL A 163 -10.72 -5.81 -12.88
C VAL A 163 -10.24 -7.09 -13.59
N MET A 164 -9.00 -7.53 -13.35
CA MET A 164 -8.48 -8.77 -13.89
C MET A 164 -9.30 -9.98 -13.41
N ARG A 165 -9.63 -10.04 -12.12
CA ARG A 165 -10.46 -11.12 -11.57
C ARG A 165 -11.91 -11.06 -12.02
N GLU A 166 -12.49 -9.87 -12.12
CA GLU A 166 -13.81 -9.67 -12.73
C GLU A 166 -13.86 -10.18 -14.19
N ARG A 167 -12.73 -10.13 -14.90
CA ARG A 167 -12.56 -10.67 -16.26
C ARG A 167 -12.12 -12.14 -16.30
N GLY A 168 -12.05 -12.83 -15.15
CA GLY A 168 -11.65 -14.24 -15.07
C GLY A 168 -10.15 -14.51 -15.27
N MET A 169 -9.31 -13.48 -15.23
CA MET A 169 -7.85 -13.65 -15.26
C MET A 169 -7.34 -14.15 -13.90
N LYS A 170 -6.27 -14.95 -13.92
CA LYS A 170 -5.57 -15.39 -12.72
C LYS A 170 -4.68 -14.24 -12.23
N ALA A 171 -5.09 -13.57 -11.16
CA ALA A 171 -4.38 -12.42 -10.63
C ALA A 171 -4.38 -12.44 -9.11
N SER A 172 -3.23 -12.10 -8.52
CA SER A 172 -3.07 -11.92 -7.07
C SER A 172 -2.38 -10.59 -6.77
N PHE A 173 -2.99 -9.77 -5.92
CA PHE A 173 -2.34 -8.57 -5.40
C PHE A 173 -1.34 -8.96 -4.31
N ARG A 174 -0.10 -8.48 -4.45
CA ARG A 174 1.01 -8.80 -3.54
C ARG A 174 1.36 -7.57 -2.72
N ALA A 175 0.89 -7.55 -1.48
CA ALA A 175 1.12 -6.44 -0.56
C ALA A 175 2.58 -6.38 -0.08
N THR A 176 3.15 -5.19 -0.15
CA THR A 176 4.55 -4.91 0.20
C THR A 176 4.68 -3.81 1.26
N GLY A 177 3.55 -3.27 1.71
CA GLY A 177 3.46 -2.25 2.74
C GLY A 177 2.35 -2.53 3.76
N GLN A 178 2.41 -1.84 4.90
CA GLN A 178 1.48 -2.01 6.02
C GLN A 178 0.00 -1.90 5.61
N THR A 179 -0.34 -0.97 4.70
CA THR A 179 -1.73 -0.74 4.27
C THR A 179 -2.23 -1.92 3.46
N GLY A 180 -1.44 -2.40 2.49
CA GLY A 180 -1.78 -3.58 1.71
C GLY A 180 -1.96 -4.83 2.59
N ILE A 181 -1.12 -5.00 3.61
CA ILE A 181 -1.23 -6.13 4.55
C ILE A 181 -2.50 -6.01 5.39
N LEU A 182 -2.87 -4.83 5.87
CA LEU A 182 -4.13 -4.62 6.60
C LEU A 182 -5.38 -4.84 5.74
N ILE A 183 -5.29 -4.57 4.43
CA ILE A 183 -6.36 -4.81 3.45
C ILE A 183 -6.51 -6.30 3.12
N THR A 184 -5.40 -7.03 2.99
CA THR A 184 -5.38 -8.40 2.46
C THR A 184 -5.25 -9.48 3.53
N GLY A 185 -4.68 -9.16 4.69
CA GLY A 185 -4.30 -10.10 5.74
C GLY A 185 -2.95 -10.80 5.51
N ASP A 186 -2.27 -10.54 4.39
CA ASP A 186 -1.02 -11.20 4.02
C ASP A 186 -0.05 -10.25 3.29
N GLY A 187 1.22 -10.62 3.22
CA GLY A 187 2.23 -9.87 2.48
C GLY A 187 3.53 -9.64 3.27
N VAL A 188 4.36 -8.74 2.74
CA VAL A 188 5.69 -8.45 3.29
C VAL A 188 5.78 -6.99 3.68
N PRO A 189 6.08 -6.63 4.95
CA PRO A 189 6.35 -5.24 5.31
C PRO A 189 7.77 -4.86 4.89
N LEU A 190 7.96 -4.61 3.59
CA LEU A 190 9.28 -4.54 2.97
C LEU A 190 10.19 -3.49 3.61
N ASP A 191 9.63 -2.37 4.06
CA ASP A 191 10.38 -1.30 4.72
C ASP A 191 10.95 -1.66 6.10
N ALA A 192 10.52 -2.79 6.67
CA ALA A 192 11.03 -3.36 7.92
C ALA A 192 11.88 -4.61 7.71
N VAL A 193 12.10 -5.02 6.46
CA VAL A 193 13.01 -6.12 6.12
C VAL A 193 14.46 -5.60 6.09
N ILE A 194 15.36 -6.32 6.76
CA ILE A 194 16.79 -6.01 6.75
C ILE A 194 17.32 -6.05 5.31
N ALA A 195 18.18 -5.09 4.95
CA ALA A 195 18.63 -4.82 3.58
C ALA A 195 19.01 -6.08 2.77
N ASP A 196 19.82 -6.97 3.34
CA ASP A 196 20.31 -8.20 2.69
C ASP A 196 19.19 -9.14 2.20
N PHE A 197 18.01 -9.06 2.83
CA PHE A 197 16.89 -9.96 2.56
C PHE A 197 15.71 -9.27 1.86
N MET A 198 15.81 -7.97 1.55
CA MET A 198 14.70 -7.22 0.95
C MET A 198 14.28 -7.82 -0.39
N ALA A 199 15.23 -8.04 -1.31
CA ALA A 199 14.90 -8.64 -2.60
C ALA A 199 14.38 -10.08 -2.46
N GLY A 200 15.01 -10.90 -1.61
CA GLY A 200 14.60 -12.29 -1.40
C GLY A 200 13.22 -12.42 -0.75
N SER A 201 12.79 -11.41 0.02
CA SER A 201 11.42 -11.34 0.53
C SER A 201 10.38 -11.16 -0.57
N ILE A 202 10.73 -10.48 -1.67
CA ILE A 202 9.85 -10.28 -2.82
C ILE A 202 9.86 -11.50 -3.74
N GLU A 203 10.98 -12.22 -3.85
CA GLU A 203 11.02 -13.53 -4.50
C GLU A 203 10.10 -14.53 -3.79
N TRP A 204 10.18 -14.57 -2.45
CA TRP A 204 9.29 -15.38 -1.62
C TRP A 204 7.81 -15.00 -1.78
N LEU A 205 7.51 -13.70 -1.85
CA LEU A 205 6.15 -13.19 -2.02
C LEU A 205 5.56 -13.49 -3.42
N THR A 206 6.43 -13.70 -4.43
CA THR A 206 6.05 -13.94 -5.83
C THR A 206 6.59 -15.28 -6.35
N PRO A 207 6.18 -16.41 -5.74
CA PRO A 207 6.74 -17.73 -6.05
C PRO A 207 6.41 -18.18 -7.48
N ASP A 208 6.86 -19.38 -7.84
CA ASP A 208 6.37 -20.05 -9.05
C ASP A 208 4.83 -20.13 -9.07
N ASN A 209 4.26 -19.92 -10.25
CA ASN A 209 2.83 -19.87 -10.46
C ASN A 209 2.48 -20.34 -11.88
N GLU A 210 1.19 -20.47 -12.17
CA GLU A 210 0.74 -20.84 -13.51
C GLU A 210 1.25 -19.81 -14.55
N PRO A 211 1.64 -20.23 -15.77
CA PRO A 211 2.29 -19.34 -16.75
C PRO A 211 1.48 -18.08 -17.13
N ASP A 212 0.16 -18.12 -16.98
CA ASP A 212 -0.77 -17.02 -17.24
C ASP A 212 -1.23 -16.28 -15.96
N HIS A 213 -0.75 -16.68 -14.77
CA HIS A 213 -1.03 -15.98 -13.53
C HIS A 213 -0.22 -14.69 -13.43
N TRP A 214 -0.86 -13.61 -12.96
CA TRP A 214 -0.22 -12.33 -12.68
C TRP A 214 -0.11 -12.05 -11.18
N ASP A 215 1.11 -11.83 -10.70
CA ASP A 215 1.37 -11.21 -9.41
C ASP A 215 1.46 -9.69 -9.59
N LEU A 216 0.48 -8.97 -9.01
CA LEU A 216 0.36 -7.51 -9.08
C LEU A 216 1.03 -6.94 -7.83
N ILE A 217 2.31 -6.58 -7.96
CA ILE A 217 3.17 -6.19 -6.83
C ILE A 217 2.87 -4.74 -6.44
N GLU A 218 2.51 -4.53 -5.18
CA GLU A 218 2.39 -3.20 -4.59
C GLU A 218 3.74 -2.48 -4.67
N GLY A 219 3.76 -1.31 -5.30
CA GLY A 219 4.95 -0.48 -5.37
C GLY A 219 5.23 0.32 -4.09
N GLN A 220 6.48 0.34 -3.64
CA GLN A 220 6.97 1.19 -2.54
C GLN A 220 7.99 2.22 -3.04
N GLY A 221 8.17 3.31 -2.28
CA GLY A 221 9.24 4.28 -2.52
C GLY A 221 9.22 4.97 -3.90
N SER A 222 10.39 5.43 -4.33
CA SER A 222 10.70 5.84 -5.70
C SER A 222 12.22 5.70 -5.87
N LEU A 223 12.69 5.29 -7.06
CA LEU A 223 14.13 5.22 -7.37
C LEU A 223 14.83 6.59 -7.21
N PHE A 224 14.06 7.68 -7.31
CA PHE A 224 14.57 9.05 -7.20
C PHE A 224 14.45 9.61 -5.77
N HIS A 225 13.73 8.95 -4.88
CA HIS A 225 13.57 9.42 -3.50
C HIS A 225 14.74 8.94 -2.64
N VAL A 226 15.62 9.87 -2.23
CA VAL A 226 16.89 9.56 -1.54
C VAL A 226 16.74 8.72 -0.26
N SER A 227 15.59 8.80 0.43
CA SER A 227 15.32 7.97 1.62
C SER A 227 14.80 6.55 1.32
N TYR A 228 14.22 6.30 0.14
CA TYR A 228 13.41 5.09 -0.12
C TYR A 228 13.74 4.41 -1.46
N SER A 229 14.79 4.85 -2.17
CA SER A 229 15.22 4.27 -3.44
C SER A 229 15.64 2.81 -3.31
N GLY A 230 16.33 2.45 -2.22
CA GLY A 230 16.72 1.06 -1.93
C GLY A 230 15.52 0.10 -1.85
N VAL A 231 14.39 0.54 -1.29
CA VAL A 231 13.15 -0.25 -1.23
C VAL A 231 12.60 -0.50 -2.63
N THR A 232 12.64 0.51 -3.51
CA THR A 232 12.14 0.37 -4.89
C THR A 232 13.02 -0.58 -5.70
N LEU A 233 14.35 -0.49 -5.52
CA LEU A 233 15.28 -1.37 -6.21
C LEU A 233 15.13 -2.83 -5.77
N ALA A 234 14.88 -3.07 -4.47
CA ALA A 234 14.59 -4.41 -3.96
C ALA A 234 13.33 -5.01 -4.59
N LEU A 235 12.27 -4.21 -4.79
CA LEU A 235 11.06 -4.65 -5.49
C LEU A 235 11.34 -5.00 -6.95
N ILE A 236 12.15 -4.20 -7.65
CA ILE A 236 12.49 -4.43 -9.06
C ILE A 236 13.28 -5.73 -9.22
N HIS A 237 14.36 -5.90 -8.45
CA HIS A 237 15.21 -7.09 -8.59
C HIS A 237 14.53 -8.35 -8.04
N GLY A 238 13.97 -8.27 -6.83
CA GLY A 238 13.28 -9.41 -6.22
C GLY A 238 11.98 -9.77 -6.93
N GLY A 239 11.28 -8.78 -7.50
CA GLY A 239 10.02 -8.99 -8.21
C GLY A 239 10.17 -9.43 -9.66
N GLN A 240 11.36 -9.35 -10.27
CA GLN A 240 11.62 -9.76 -11.66
C GLN A 240 10.47 -9.42 -12.65
N PRO A 241 9.96 -8.18 -12.67
CA PRO A 241 8.69 -7.88 -13.33
C PRO A 241 8.77 -8.10 -14.84
N ASP A 242 7.71 -8.64 -15.42
CA ASP A 242 7.48 -8.67 -16.87
C ASP A 242 6.95 -7.31 -17.36
N ALA A 243 6.19 -6.62 -16.51
CA ALA A 243 5.59 -5.34 -16.82
C ALA A 243 5.77 -4.30 -15.70
N LEU A 244 6.00 -3.05 -16.08
CA LEU A 244 5.96 -1.90 -15.19
C LEU A 244 4.77 -1.01 -15.52
N VAL A 245 4.13 -0.46 -14.48
CA VAL A 245 3.17 0.66 -14.60
C VAL A 245 3.75 1.88 -13.90
N LEU A 246 3.84 3.01 -14.62
CA LEU A 246 4.40 4.24 -14.08
C LEU A 246 3.33 5.02 -13.32
N CYS A 247 3.57 5.36 -12.07
CA CYS A 247 2.62 6.05 -11.21
C CYS A 247 3.07 7.48 -10.93
N HIS A 248 2.17 8.44 -11.07
CA HIS A 248 2.47 9.87 -10.91
C HIS A 248 1.32 10.64 -10.26
N GLU A 249 1.64 11.75 -9.62
CA GLU A 249 0.67 12.69 -9.04
C GLU A 249 1.09 14.10 -9.47
N PRO A 250 0.36 14.74 -10.39
CA PRO A 250 0.87 15.88 -11.17
C PRO A 250 0.82 17.22 -10.45
N THR A 251 0.09 17.32 -9.33
CA THR A 251 0.02 18.55 -8.54
C THR A 251 1.18 18.67 -7.54
N ARG A 252 2.03 17.64 -7.45
CA ARG A 252 3.13 17.61 -6.51
C ARG A 252 4.29 18.50 -6.93
N THR A 253 4.65 19.44 -6.07
CA THR A 253 5.73 20.41 -6.33
C THR A 253 7.11 19.93 -5.85
N HIS A 254 7.15 19.00 -4.89
CA HIS A 254 8.40 18.44 -4.34
C HIS A 254 8.17 17.01 -3.81
N MET A 255 9.23 16.23 -3.69
CA MET A 255 9.15 14.88 -3.12
C MET A 255 8.58 14.90 -1.69
N ARG A 256 7.80 13.88 -1.35
CA ARG A 256 7.11 13.80 -0.06
C ARG A 256 8.12 13.80 1.09
N GLY A 257 8.06 14.84 1.92
CA GLY A 257 8.93 15.00 3.09
C GLY A 257 10.32 15.55 2.79
N LEU A 258 10.60 15.90 1.53
CA LEU A 258 11.87 16.46 1.06
C LEU A 258 11.63 17.71 0.20
N PRO A 259 11.35 18.87 0.82
CA PRO A 259 10.97 20.09 0.09
C PRO A 259 12.05 20.65 -0.85
N GLY A 260 13.31 20.25 -0.69
CA GLY A 260 14.41 20.63 -1.58
C GLY A 260 14.63 19.72 -2.80
N TYR A 261 13.81 18.67 -2.97
CA TYR A 261 13.95 17.71 -4.07
C TYR A 261 12.74 17.77 -4.99
N SER A 262 12.98 17.96 -6.29
CA SER A 262 11.95 17.92 -7.34
C SER A 262 11.63 16.48 -7.76
N LEU A 263 10.48 16.29 -8.39
CA LEU A 263 10.11 14.99 -8.96
C LEU A 263 10.87 14.75 -10.28
N PRO A 264 11.16 13.50 -10.64
CA PRO A 264 11.63 13.15 -11.99
C PRO A 264 10.51 13.33 -13.02
N SER A 265 10.87 13.43 -14.29
CA SER A 265 9.89 13.25 -15.37
C SER A 265 9.40 11.79 -15.43
N LEU A 266 8.27 11.55 -16.10
CA LEU A 266 7.79 10.20 -16.35
C LEU A 266 8.76 9.42 -17.26
N GLU A 267 9.43 10.10 -18.17
CA GLU A 267 10.47 9.55 -19.05
C GLU A 267 11.70 9.11 -18.25
N ASP A 268 12.20 9.95 -17.34
CA ASP A 268 13.32 9.59 -16.47
C ASP A 268 12.97 8.38 -15.59
N LEU A 269 11.74 8.36 -15.05
CA LEU A 269 11.23 7.21 -14.31
C LEU A 269 11.17 5.96 -15.19
N ARG A 270 10.60 6.06 -16.39
CA ARG A 270 10.48 4.96 -17.35
C ARG A 270 11.84 4.37 -17.65
N ASP A 271 12.77 5.21 -18.09
CA ASP A 271 14.06 4.78 -18.61
C ASP A 271 14.93 4.20 -17.50
N THR A 272 14.93 4.83 -16.32
CA THR A 272 15.67 4.33 -15.15
C THR A 272 15.10 3.03 -14.61
N ALA A 273 13.78 2.96 -14.40
CA ALA A 273 13.15 1.76 -13.86
C ALA A 273 13.26 0.58 -14.82
N LEU A 274 13.11 0.82 -16.13
CA LEU A 274 13.24 -0.21 -17.15
C LEU A 274 14.68 -0.73 -17.26
N ALA A 275 15.68 0.17 -17.18
CA ALA A 275 17.08 -0.23 -17.17
C ALA A 275 17.39 -1.15 -15.97
N MET A 276 16.90 -0.81 -14.78
CA MET A 276 17.09 -1.64 -13.58
C MET A 276 16.32 -2.97 -13.67
N ALA A 277 15.07 -2.94 -14.14
CA ALA A 277 14.25 -4.15 -14.27
C ALA A 277 14.85 -5.15 -15.27
N ARG A 278 15.46 -4.67 -16.35
CA ARG A 278 16.11 -5.51 -17.36
C ARG A 278 17.39 -6.20 -16.90
N VAL A 279 17.94 -5.81 -15.75
CA VAL A 279 19.01 -6.57 -15.08
C VAL A 279 18.47 -7.94 -14.63
N ALA A 280 17.25 -7.98 -14.10
CA ALA A 280 16.64 -9.20 -13.56
C ALA A 280 15.72 -9.92 -14.56
N ASN A 281 15.07 -9.18 -15.46
CA ASN A 281 14.24 -9.72 -16.54
C ASN A 281 14.45 -8.93 -17.85
N PRO A 282 15.32 -9.39 -18.77
CA PRO A 282 15.62 -8.66 -20.02
C PRO A 282 14.39 -8.36 -20.90
N ALA A 283 13.30 -9.12 -20.75
CA ALA A 283 12.07 -8.95 -21.50
C ALA A 283 11.10 -7.93 -20.88
N CYS A 284 11.45 -7.33 -19.73
CA CYS A 284 10.59 -6.36 -19.07
C CYS A 284 10.24 -5.17 -19.98
N VAL A 285 8.97 -4.75 -19.91
CA VAL A 285 8.41 -3.61 -20.65
C VAL A 285 7.62 -2.67 -19.73
N VAL A 286 7.38 -1.44 -20.19
CA VAL A 286 6.44 -0.52 -19.53
C VAL A 286 5.13 -0.54 -20.31
N VAL A 287 4.01 -0.82 -19.63
CA VAL A 287 2.72 -1.06 -20.29
C VAL A 287 1.74 0.11 -20.20
N GLY A 288 1.95 1.05 -19.28
CA GLY A 288 1.02 2.15 -19.09
C GLY A 288 1.41 3.10 -17.97
N VAL A 289 0.59 4.15 -17.83
CA VAL A 289 0.75 5.20 -16.82
C VAL A 289 -0.53 5.32 -15.99
N SER A 290 -0.35 5.33 -14.67
CA SER A 290 -1.38 5.55 -13.67
C SER A 290 -1.20 6.93 -13.06
N VAL A 291 -2.12 7.86 -13.32
CA VAL A 291 -2.06 9.22 -12.78
C VAL A 291 -3.04 9.36 -11.63
N ASN A 292 -2.56 9.77 -10.46
CA ASN A 292 -3.41 10.18 -9.36
C ASN A 292 -3.88 11.62 -9.60
N THR A 293 -5.13 11.79 -10.02
CA THR A 293 -5.74 13.11 -10.31
C THR A 293 -6.69 13.57 -9.20
N HIS A 294 -6.56 13.04 -7.99
CA HIS A 294 -7.47 13.35 -6.87
C HIS A 294 -7.58 14.86 -6.58
N ALA A 295 -6.48 15.61 -6.75
CA ALA A 295 -6.45 17.06 -6.52
C ALA A 295 -6.89 17.90 -7.74
N MET A 296 -7.36 17.27 -8.81
CA MET A 296 -7.72 17.92 -10.08
C MET A 296 -9.23 17.86 -10.33
N THR A 297 -9.72 18.80 -11.14
CA THR A 297 -11.09 18.70 -11.67
C THR A 297 -11.21 17.53 -12.66
N PRO A 298 -12.42 17.01 -12.93
CA PRO A 298 -12.60 15.99 -13.96
C PRO A 298 -12.04 16.39 -15.33
N ALA A 299 -12.30 17.63 -15.77
CA ALA A 299 -11.83 18.10 -17.06
C ALA A 299 -10.29 18.19 -17.12
N ASP A 300 -9.65 18.68 -16.06
CA ASP A 300 -8.18 18.76 -16.01
C ASP A 300 -7.56 17.36 -15.94
N ALA A 301 -8.19 16.42 -15.23
CA ALA A 301 -7.75 15.04 -15.13
C ALA A 301 -7.77 14.34 -16.51
N ASP A 302 -8.85 14.49 -17.25
CA ASP A 302 -9.01 13.93 -18.61
C ASP A 302 -7.97 14.54 -19.57
N ALA A 303 -7.83 15.87 -19.55
CA ALA A 303 -6.88 16.58 -20.39
C ALA A 303 -5.43 16.17 -20.10
N TYR A 304 -5.06 16.06 -18.82
CA TYR A 304 -3.72 15.65 -18.41
C TYR A 304 -3.41 14.20 -18.80
N CYS A 305 -4.35 13.27 -18.61
CA CYS A 305 -4.17 11.89 -19.03
C CYS A 305 -4.00 11.77 -20.55
N ALA A 306 -4.78 12.53 -21.33
CA ALA A 306 -4.66 12.56 -22.79
C ALA A 306 -3.32 13.15 -23.26
N GLU A 307 -2.84 14.22 -22.61
CA GLU A 307 -1.53 14.82 -22.90
C GLU A 307 -0.39 13.82 -22.63
N VAL A 308 -0.39 13.17 -21.47
CA VAL A 308 0.62 12.17 -21.09
C VAL A 308 0.59 10.97 -22.03
N GLU A 309 -0.59 10.50 -22.43
CA GLU A 309 -0.74 9.41 -23.39
C GLU A 309 -0.20 9.77 -24.76
N ALA A 310 -0.51 10.97 -25.27
CA ALA A 310 0.02 11.45 -26.55
C ALA A 310 1.55 11.59 -26.51
N ARG A 311 2.10 12.05 -25.38
CA ARG A 311 3.54 12.25 -25.19
C ARG A 311 4.32 10.94 -25.06
N LEU A 312 3.80 9.96 -24.33
CA LEU A 312 4.50 8.71 -24.04
C LEU A 312 4.13 7.56 -24.98
N GLY A 313 3.01 7.66 -25.71
CA GLY A 313 2.47 6.57 -26.53
C GLY A 313 2.00 5.36 -25.69
N LEU A 314 1.70 5.57 -24.41
CA LEU A 314 1.32 4.54 -23.45
C LEU A 314 -0.09 4.83 -22.91
N PRO A 315 -0.96 3.80 -22.77
CA PRO A 315 -2.26 3.96 -22.14
C PRO A 315 -2.13 4.67 -20.79
N THR A 316 -2.84 5.79 -20.64
CA THR A 316 -2.77 6.61 -19.43
C THR A 316 -4.16 6.78 -18.85
N VAL A 317 -4.31 6.43 -17.57
CA VAL A 317 -5.58 6.54 -16.83
C VAL A 317 -5.34 6.98 -15.40
N ASP A 318 -6.35 7.59 -14.79
CA ASP A 318 -6.51 7.55 -13.35
C ASP A 318 -7.31 6.28 -12.99
N PRO A 319 -6.72 5.30 -12.28
CA PRO A 319 -7.39 4.03 -12.03
C PRO A 319 -8.58 4.15 -11.07
N VAL A 320 -8.66 5.22 -10.28
CA VAL A 320 -9.79 5.48 -9.37
C VAL A 320 -10.91 6.21 -10.09
N ARG A 321 -10.56 7.21 -10.92
CA ARG A 321 -11.53 8.04 -11.64
C ARG A 321 -12.06 7.38 -12.91
N HIS A 322 -11.17 6.85 -13.75
CA HIS A 322 -11.51 6.28 -15.07
C HIS A 322 -11.66 4.75 -15.03
N GLY A 323 -11.16 4.11 -13.97
CA GLY A 323 -10.99 2.67 -13.90
C GLY A 323 -9.70 2.19 -14.61
N PRO A 324 -9.17 1.01 -14.25
CA PRO A 324 -7.88 0.52 -14.73
C PRO A 324 -7.97 -0.36 -16.01
N ALA A 325 -9.15 -0.48 -16.62
CA ALA A 325 -9.43 -1.40 -17.73
C ALA A 325 -8.38 -1.34 -18.86
N ARG A 326 -7.98 -0.13 -19.27
CA ARG A 326 -7.00 0.08 -20.35
C ARG A 326 -5.58 -0.36 -19.96
N LEU A 327 -5.22 -0.27 -18.68
CA LEU A 327 -3.95 -0.81 -18.18
C LEU A 327 -3.99 -2.34 -18.16
N VAL A 328 -5.14 -2.93 -17.83
CA VAL A 328 -5.33 -4.39 -17.89
C VAL A 328 -5.26 -4.90 -19.33
N ASP A 329 -5.85 -4.18 -20.29
CA ASP A 329 -5.76 -4.53 -21.72
C ASP A 329 -4.30 -4.51 -22.21
N ALA A 330 -3.53 -3.49 -21.80
CA ALA A 330 -2.10 -3.40 -22.12
C ALA A 330 -1.29 -4.52 -21.47
N LEU A 331 -1.63 -4.89 -20.23
CA LEU A 331 -0.96 -5.97 -19.51
C LEU A 331 -1.22 -7.35 -20.14
N ALA A 332 -2.43 -7.59 -20.65
CA ALA A 332 -2.80 -8.85 -21.30
C ALA A 332 -2.05 -9.09 -22.63
N ALA A 333 -1.45 -8.04 -23.22
CA ALA A 333 -0.67 -8.13 -24.45
C ALA A 333 0.82 -8.49 -24.23
N VAL A 334 1.28 -8.55 -22.98
CA VAL A 334 2.61 -9.02 -22.57
C VAL A 334 2.57 -10.52 -22.34
#